data_AF-I1JWK1-F1
#
_entry.id   AF-I1JWK1-F1
#
_cell.length_a   1.000
_cell.length_b   1.000
_cell.length_c   1.000
_cell.angle_alpha   90.00
_cell.angle_beta   90.00
_cell.angle_gamma   90.00
#
_symmetry.space_group_name_H-M   'P 1'
#
loop_
_entity.id
_entity.type
_entity.pdbx_description
1 polymer ?
#
loop_
_entity_poly.entity_id
_entity_poly.type
_entity_poly.pdbx_seq_one_letter_code
_entity_poly.pdbx_strand_id
1 'polypeptide(L)'
;MASLVQGVLLKLLQSMNSNVKVHGEYRSVLLQVISIVLALSGFELWPNQGFFIKVSDSSHSTYVSLSKEDNEFILNNKLQLGQFFYVDRIESGTLVPILVGVRPVPGRHPFEGNPKDLMQMLEQSDNVGVNGSKSMDLTEAKENPSSRQKIVIKEEKVGVASRYMQGVLNPNSRVTEADTNIGSK
;
A
#
# COMPACT_ATOMS: atom_id res chain seq x y z
N MET A 1 19.56 -6.08 11.20
CA MET A 1 18.48 -5.61 10.29
C MET A 1 17.35 -5.09 11.14
N ALA A 2 16.68 -4.02 10.70
CA ALA A 2 15.45 -3.55 11.32
C ALA A 2 14.28 -4.36 10.71
N SER A 3 13.31 -4.76 11.54
CA SER A 3 12.15 -5.56 11.12
C SER A 3 10.88 -4.98 11.75
N LEU A 4 9.79 -4.94 11.00
CA LEU A 4 8.50 -4.48 11.53
C LEU A 4 7.95 -5.50 12.53
N VAL A 5 7.22 -5.01 13.53
CA VAL A 5 6.58 -5.84 14.55
C VAL A 5 5.07 -5.78 14.32
N GLN A 6 4.48 -6.92 13.98
CA GLN A 6 3.04 -6.99 13.69
C GLN A 6 2.20 -6.60 14.92
N GLY A 7 1.11 -5.87 14.68
CA GLY A 7 0.15 -5.42 15.69
C GLY A 7 0.63 -4.24 16.54
N VAL A 8 1.87 -3.76 16.36
CA VAL A 8 2.38 -2.62 17.12
C VAL A 8 1.67 -1.31 16.76
N LEU A 9 1.16 -1.16 15.53
CA LEU A 9 0.42 0.02 15.12
C LEU A 9 -0.90 0.14 15.89
N LEU A 10 -1.59 -0.97 16.11
CA LEU A 10 -2.81 -1.01 16.93
C LEU A 10 -2.52 -0.63 18.38
N LYS A 11 -1.45 -1.18 18.98
CA LYS A 11 -1.02 -0.82 20.33
C LYS A 11 -0.66 0.66 20.44
N LEU A 12 0.02 1.21 19.43
CA LEU A 12 0.37 2.62 19.36
C LEU A 12 -0.88 3.50 19.32
N LEU A 13 -1.85 3.18 18.47
CA LEU A 13 -3.13 3.90 18.38
C LEU A 13 -3.94 3.83 19.67
N GLN A 14 -3.98 2.68 20.34
CA GLN A 14 -4.66 2.52 21.64
C GLN A 14 -4.03 3.41 22.73
N SER A 15 -2.72 3.64 22.66
CA SER A 15 -2.00 4.50 23.61
C SER A 15 -2.17 6.01 23.36
N MET A 16 -2.80 6.42 22.25
CA MET A 16 -2.96 7.83 21.86
C MET A 16 -3.64 8.67 22.95
N ASN A 17 -4.64 8.10 23.63
CA ASN A 17 -5.42 8.80 24.66
C ASN A 17 -4.85 8.62 26.08
N SER A 18 -3.82 7.78 26.24
CA SER A 18 -3.16 7.63 27.53
C SER A 18 -1.92 8.52 27.55
N ASN A 19 -1.87 9.48 28.48
CA ASN A 19 -0.62 10.20 28.81
C ASN A 19 0.49 9.28 29.35
N VAL A 20 0.17 8.00 29.52
CA VAL A 20 1.13 6.94 29.75
C VAL A 20 1.86 6.72 28.44
N LYS A 21 3.08 7.26 28.33
CA LYS A 21 4.06 6.83 27.32
C LYS A 21 4.03 5.30 27.30
N VAL A 22 4.10 4.66 26.13
CA VAL A 22 4.19 3.18 25.99
C VAL A 22 5.54 2.70 26.54
N HIS A 23 5.80 2.95 27.83
CA HIS A 23 7.13 2.86 28.43
C HIS A 23 7.54 1.42 28.72
N GLY A 24 6.58 0.49 28.72
CA GLY A 24 6.87 -0.93 28.99
C GLY A 24 7.46 -1.65 27.78
N GLU A 25 6.81 -1.55 26.62
CA GLU A 25 7.16 -2.42 25.49
C GLU A 25 8.02 -1.73 24.42
N TYR A 26 7.76 -0.45 24.11
CA TYR A 26 8.44 0.22 22.99
C TYR A 26 8.69 1.70 23.29
N ARG A 27 9.96 2.09 23.51
CA ARG A 27 10.35 3.52 23.57
C ARG A 27 10.08 4.24 22.25
N SER A 28 10.15 3.49 21.16
CA SER A 28 9.79 3.92 19.82
C SER A 28 9.37 2.73 18.98
N VAL A 29 8.42 2.95 18.10
CA VAL A 29 7.86 1.94 17.20
C VAL A 29 8.46 2.11 15.81
N LEU A 30 8.86 1.02 15.18
CA LEU A 30 9.30 1.02 13.79
C LEU A 30 8.10 0.84 12.87
N LEU A 31 7.92 1.77 11.93
CA LEU A 31 6.88 1.72 10.90
C LEU A 31 7.51 1.93 9.52
N GLN A 32 6.76 1.53 8.48
CA GLN A 32 7.11 1.75 7.09
C GLN A 32 6.17 2.77 6.46
N VAL A 33 6.72 3.70 5.66
CA VAL A 33 5.92 4.58 4.79
C VAL A 33 5.49 3.80 3.55
N ILE A 34 4.19 3.65 3.34
CA ILE A 34 3.63 2.92 2.18
C ILE A 34 2.80 3.80 1.23
N SER A 35 2.48 5.03 1.63
CA SER A 35 1.92 6.05 0.73
C SER A 35 2.23 7.46 1.27
N ILE A 36 2.34 8.43 0.36
CA ILE A 36 2.48 9.85 0.68
C ILE A 36 1.47 10.61 -0.19
N VAL A 37 0.61 11.38 0.47
CA VAL A 37 -0.44 12.20 -0.13
C VAL A 37 -0.20 13.65 0.26
N LEU A 38 -0.16 14.53 -0.74
CA LEU A 38 0.03 15.97 -0.52
C LEU A 38 -1.25 16.56 0.09
N ALA A 39 -1.11 17.31 1.19
CA ALA A 39 -2.19 18.16 1.69
C ALA A 39 -2.03 19.55 1.04
N LEU A 40 -2.81 19.80 -0.02
CA LEU A 40 -2.80 21.07 -0.75
C LEU A 40 -3.96 21.95 -0.28
N SER A 41 -3.70 23.25 -0.10
CA SER A 41 -4.73 24.26 0.11
C SER A 41 -4.72 25.27 -1.04
N GLY A 42 -5.89 25.49 -1.64
CA GLY A 42 -6.06 26.47 -2.71
C GLY A 42 -5.47 26.03 -4.04
N PHE A 43 -4.92 26.99 -4.79
CA PHE A 43 -4.32 26.78 -6.12
C PHE A 43 -2.79 26.57 -6.06
N GLU A 44 -2.21 26.57 -4.86
CA GLU A 44 -0.78 26.38 -4.67
C GLU A 44 -0.43 24.90 -4.84
N LEU A 45 0.54 24.61 -5.72
CA LEU A 45 1.00 23.24 -6.00
C LEU A 45 1.93 22.69 -4.92
N TRP A 46 2.36 23.54 -3.98
CA TRP A 46 3.25 23.15 -2.88
C TRP A 46 2.40 22.76 -1.67
N PRO A 47 2.78 21.72 -0.91
CA PRO A 47 2.05 21.29 0.28
C PRO A 47 2.22 22.30 1.41
N ASN A 48 1.42 23.37 1.37
CA ASN A 48 1.35 24.43 2.39
C ASN A 48 0.67 23.96 3.69
N GLN A 49 -0.05 22.83 3.64
CA GLN A 49 -0.67 22.17 4.80
C GLN A 49 0.06 20.88 5.23
N GLY A 50 1.20 20.57 4.61
CA GLY A 50 1.99 19.37 4.92
C GLY A 50 1.52 18.13 4.16
N PHE A 51 1.65 16.97 4.79
CA PHE A 51 1.44 15.68 4.14
C PHE A 51 0.59 14.74 4.98
N PHE A 52 -0.25 13.96 4.32
CA PHE A 52 -0.82 12.75 4.89
C PHE A 52 0.01 11.57 4.40
N ILE A 53 0.46 10.73 5.30
CA ILE A 53 1.21 9.52 4.96
C ILE A 53 0.45 8.29 5.42
N LYS A 54 0.49 7.23 4.62
CA LYS A 54 0.00 5.91 5.05
C LYS A 54 1.18 5.13 5.59
N VAL A 55 1.05 4.66 6.83
CA VAL A 55 2.11 3.95 7.56
C VAL A 55 1.69 2.53 7.86
N SER A 56 2.66 1.61 7.97
CA SER A 56 2.41 0.17 8.13
C SER A 56 3.33 -0.46 9.16
N ASP A 57 2.80 -1.44 9.89
CA ASP A 57 3.56 -2.38 10.75
C ASP A 57 3.67 -3.80 10.16
N SER A 58 3.49 -3.92 8.84
CA SER A 58 3.36 -5.13 8.04
C SER A 58 2.03 -5.88 8.15
N SER A 59 1.25 -5.66 9.21
CA SER A 59 -0.05 -6.33 9.44
C SER A 59 -1.25 -5.40 9.28
N HIS A 60 -1.07 -4.14 9.65
CA HIS A 60 -2.05 -3.08 9.61
C HIS A 60 -1.44 -1.82 9.02
N SER A 61 -2.29 -1.00 8.42
CA SER A 61 -1.91 0.31 7.94
C SER A 61 -2.99 1.33 8.25
N THR A 62 -2.58 2.59 8.40
CA THR A 62 -3.50 3.71 8.57
C THR A 62 -2.88 5.00 8.02
N TYR A 63 -3.73 5.98 7.73
CA TYR A 63 -3.29 7.33 7.41
C TYR A 63 -3.00 8.11 8.70
N VAL A 64 -1.91 8.87 8.67
CA VAL A 64 -1.46 9.76 9.73
C VAL A 64 -0.89 11.03 9.11
N SER A 65 -0.75 12.06 9.93
CA SER A 65 -0.07 13.30 9.57
C SER A 65 1.25 13.41 10.33
N LEU A 66 2.12 14.29 9.86
CA LEU A 66 3.37 14.63 10.53
C LEU A 66 3.21 15.95 11.28
N SER A 67 3.96 16.11 12.37
CA SER A 67 4.13 17.41 13.01
C SER A 67 4.71 18.44 12.01
N LYS A 68 4.54 19.74 12.29
CA LYS A 68 5.03 20.80 11.40
C LYS A 68 6.53 20.68 11.17
N GLU A 69 7.26 20.35 12.22
CA GLU A 69 8.70 20.15 12.23
C GLU A 69 9.10 18.89 11.45
N ASP A 70 8.34 17.80 11.60
CA ASP A 70 8.63 16.53 10.94
C ASP A 70 8.27 16.51 9.44
N ASN A 71 7.41 17.43 8.96
CA ASN A 71 7.13 17.60 7.53
C ASN A 71 8.39 17.91 6.72
N GLU A 72 9.38 18.56 7.34
CA GLU A 72 10.69 18.83 6.74
C GLU A 72 11.42 17.55 6.34
N PHE A 73 11.12 16.40 6.96
CA PHE A 73 11.74 15.14 6.53
C PHE A 73 11.29 14.71 5.14
N ILE A 74 10.05 15.01 4.73
CA ILE A 74 9.60 14.72 3.37
C ILE A 74 10.17 15.76 2.41
N LEU A 75 10.09 17.05 2.75
CA LEU A 75 10.58 18.14 1.91
C LEU A 75 12.09 18.05 1.63
N ASN A 76 12.87 17.70 2.64
CA ASN A 76 14.32 17.48 2.52
C ASN A 76 14.67 16.07 2.01
N ASN A 77 13.69 15.32 1.52
CA ASN A 77 13.85 13.99 0.94
C ASN A 77 14.55 12.99 1.89
N LYS A 78 14.35 13.14 3.21
CA LYS A 78 14.86 12.24 4.26
C LYS A 78 13.88 11.13 4.64
N LEU A 79 12.58 11.34 4.41
CA LEU A 79 11.51 10.36 4.59
C LEU A 79 10.79 10.14 3.26
N GLN A 80 10.87 8.93 2.74
CA GLN A 80 10.46 8.57 1.39
C GLN A 80 9.57 7.31 1.39
N LEU A 81 8.95 7.02 0.24
CA LEU A 81 8.17 5.80 0.06
C LEU A 81 9.01 4.53 0.24
N GLY A 82 8.49 3.55 0.98
CA GLY A 82 9.16 2.29 1.30
C GLY A 82 10.21 2.37 2.41
N GLN A 83 10.45 3.57 2.96
CA GLN A 83 11.43 3.79 4.01
C GLN A 83 10.86 3.42 5.38
N PHE A 84 11.73 2.91 6.25
CA PHE A 84 11.41 2.72 7.66
C PHE A 84 11.72 3.96 8.47
N PHE A 85 10.97 4.17 9.54
CA PHE A 85 11.23 5.24 10.49
C PHE A 85 10.75 4.82 11.88
N TYR A 86 11.41 5.35 12.89
CA TYR A 86 10.94 5.22 14.26
C TYR A 86 9.99 6.37 14.59
N VAL A 87 8.96 6.08 15.38
CA VAL A 87 8.06 7.08 15.97
C VAL A 87 8.00 6.87 17.49
N ASP A 88 8.00 7.95 18.26
CA ASP A 88 7.95 7.87 19.72
C ASP A 88 6.53 7.70 20.24
N ARG A 89 5.57 8.45 19.66
CA ARG A 89 4.16 8.39 20.03
C ARG A 89 3.26 8.89 18.92
N ILE A 90 1.97 8.66 19.09
CA ILE A 90 0.91 9.18 18.24
C ILE A 90 -0.01 10.06 19.08
N GLU A 91 -0.42 11.20 18.52
CA GLU A 91 -1.29 12.19 19.17
C GLU A 91 -2.58 12.36 18.36
N SER A 92 -3.63 12.80 19.03
CA SER A 92 -4.92 13.09 18.37
C SER A 92 -4.77 14.28 17.43
N GLY A 93 -5.13 14.09 16.16
CA GLY A 93 -5.21 15.16 15.16
C GLY A 93 -6.64 15.44 14.70
N THR A 94 -6.83 16.50 13.92
CA THR A 94 -8.16 16.95 13.48
C THR A 94 -8.83 16.01 12.49
N LEU A 95 -8.07 15.46 11.52
CA LEU A 95 -8.57 14.54 10.49
C LEU A 95 -8.00 13.14 10.65
N VAL A 96 -6.70 13.07 10.90
CA VAL A 96 -5.96 11.85 11.13
C VAL A 96 -5.04 12.05 12.33
N PRO A 97 -4.63 10.98 13.02
CA PRO A 97 -3.65 11.09 14.09
C PRO A 97 -2.32 11.69 13.62
N ILE A 98 -1.59 12.32 14.53
CA ILE A 98 -0.30 12.97 14.27
C ILE A 98 0.81 12.09 14.83
N LEU A 99 1.81 11.76 14.03
CA LEU A 99 3.02 11.10 14.51
C LEU A 99 4.00 12.12 15.10
N VAL A 100 4.60 11.78 16.24
CA VAL A 100 5.55 12.64 16.95
C VAL A 100 6.86 11.91 17.23
N GLY A 101 7.97 12.61 17.06
CA GLY A 101 9.31 12.08 17.30
C GLY A 101 9.78 11.18 16.16
N VAL A 102 9.49 11.59 14.92
CA VAL A 102 9.82 10.83 13.72
C VAL A 102 11.34 10.81 13.50
N ARG A 103 11.90 9.60 13.34
CA ARG A 103 13.32 9.39 13.03
C ARG A 103 13.45 8.47 11.82
N PRO A 104 13.65 9.04 10.62
CA PRO A 104 13.83 8.24 9.40
C PRO A 104 15.07 7.35 9.48
N VAL A 105 14.94 6.10 9.02
CA VAL A 105 16.04 5.15 8.87
C VAL A 105 16.49 5.17 7.42
N PRO A 106 17.79 5.33 7.11
CA PRO A 106 18.26 5.34 5.72
C PRO A 106 17.95 4.04 4.97
N GLY A 107 17.53 4.16 3.71
CA GLY A 107 17.25 3.03 2.83
C GLY A 107 15.79 2.94 2.42
N ARG A 108 15.53 2.22 1.33
CA ARG A 108 14.18 1.87 0.89
C ARG A 108 14.04 0.36 0.93
N HIS A 109 12.91 -0.11 1.42
CA HIS A 109 12.61 -1.52 1.54
C HIS A 109 11.36 -1.85 0.72
N PRO A 110 11.26 -3.07 0.17
CA PRO A 110 10.00 -3.60 -0.31
C PRO A 110 8.92 -3.50 0.78
N PHE A 111 7.66 -3.38 0.38
CA PHE A 111 6.56 -3.36 1.34
C PHE A 111 6.47 -4.72 2.03
N GLU A 112 6.50 -4.73 3.36
CA GLU A 112 6.41 -5.95 4.14
C GLU A 112 4.95 -6.34 4.38
N GLY A 113 4.63 -7.60 4.10
CA GLY A 113 3.29 -8.15 4.32
C GLY A 113 2.21 -7.60 3.39
N ASN A 114 0.96 -7.81 3.78
CA ASN A 114 -0.22 -7.26 3.11
C ASN A 114 -1.09 -6.56 4.17
N PRO A 115 -0.72 -5.34 4.57
CA PRO A 115 -1.31 -4.69 5.73
C PRO A 115 -2.79 -4.36 5.47
N LYS A 116 -3.65 -4.71 6.42
CA LYS A 116 -5.08 -4.36 6.37
C LYS A 116 -5.25 -2.87 6.65
N ASP A 117 -6.08 -2.19 5.87
CA ASP A 117 -6.37 -0.78 6.11
C ASP A 117 -7.35 -0.64 7.29
N LEU A 118 -6.90 -0.02 8.37
CA LEU A 118 -7.70 0.19 9.56
C LEU A 118 -8.87 1.14 9.31
N MET A 119 -8.75 2.08 8.38
CA MET A 119 -9.84 2.99 8.03
C MET A 119 -11.00 2.25 7.37
N GLN A 120 -10.70 1.30 6.49
CA GLN A 120 -11.70 0.47 5.82
C GLN A 120 -12.37 -0.52 6.79
N MET A 121 -11.67 -0.95 7.85
CA MET A 121 -12.24 -1.85 8.85
C MET A 121 -13.28 -1.17 9.74
N LEU A 122 -13.12 0.12 10.04
CA LEU A 122 -14.11 0.88 10.82
C LEU A 122 -15.46 0.92 10.12
N GLU A 123 -15.47 1.16 8.80
CA GLU A 123 -16.69 1.19 7.99
C GLU A 123 -17.42 -0.17 7.95
N GLN A 124 -16.70 -1.28 8.08
CA GLN A 124 -17.30 -2.62 8.09
C GLN A 124 -17.92 -2.98 9.45
N SER A 125 -17.41 -2.42 10.55
CA SER A 125 -17.85 -2.76 11.90
C SER A 125 -19.21 -2.19 12.29
N ASP A 126 -19.66 -1.11 11.63
CA ASP A 126 -20.97 -0.50 11.90
C ASP A 126 -22.17 -1.38 11.51
N ASN A 127 -21.94 -2.56 10.90
CA ASN A 127 -22.99 -3.50 10.52
C ASN A 127 -23.18 -4.69 11.49
N VAL A 128 -22.48 -4.72 12.64
CA VAL A 128 -22.63 -5.80 13.65
C VAL A 128 -23.22 -5.26 14.94
N GLY A 129 -24.41 -4.66 14.81
CA GLY A 129 -25.32 -4.46 15.93
C GLY A 129 -26.28 -5.65 16.06
N VAL A 130 -26.30 -6.26 17.24
CA VAL A 130 -27.37 -7.14 17.75
C VAL A 130 -27.44 -8.55 17.12
N ASN A 131 -26.78 -9.52 17.76
CA ASN A 131 -27.38 -10.82 18.15
C ASN A 131 -26.31 -11.73 18.78
N GLY A 132 -26.11 -11.56 20.09
CA GLY A 132 -25.54 -12.60 20.92
C GLY A 132 -26.57 -13.73 21.09
N SER A 133 -26.27 -14.91 20.57
CA SER A 133 -26.89 -16.19 20.94
C SER A 133 -25.92 -17.28 20.49
N LYS A 134 -25.13 -17.85 21.40
CA LYS A 134 -25.42 -19.14 22.07
C LYS A 134 -25.44 -20.28 21.03
N SER A 135 -24.28 -20.91 20.80
CA SER A 135 -23.84 -22.16 21.44
C SER A 135 -24.62 -23.39 20.95
N MET A 136 -23.85 -24.44 20.59
CA MET A 136 -24.28 -25.84 20.36
C MET A 136 -25.08 -26.07 19.06
N ASP A 137 -25.01 -27.19 18.36
CA ASP A 137 -24.13 -28.36 18.32
C ASP A 137 -24.65 -29.17 17.10
N LEU A 138 -23.79 -29.95 16.46
CA LEU A 138 -24.08 -31.14 15.65
C LEU A 138 -25.43 -31.27 14.91
N THR A 139 -25.43 -31.17 13.58
CA THR A 139 -26.08 -32.22 12.75
C THR A 139 -25.58 -32.19 11.30
N GLU A 140 -25.01 -33.33 10.90
CA GLU A 140 -24.72 -33.69 9.51
C GLU A 140 -26.03 -33.77 8.72
N ALA A 141 -26.19 -32.95 7.68
CA ALA A 141 -27.21 -33.21 6.66
C ALA A 141 -26.87 -32.49 5.35
N LYS A 142 -26.54 -33.32 4.35
CA LYS A 142 -26.76 -33.10 2.91
C LYS A 142 -26.21 -31.82 2.28
N GLU A 143 -25.02 -31.98 1.73
CA GLU A 143 -24.79 -31.89 0.28
C GLU A 143 -25.83 -31.09 -0.50
N ASN A 144 -25.59 -29.79 -0.63
CA ASN A 144 -25.93 -29.02 -1.81
C ASN A 144 -24.82 -27.98 -1.99
N PRO A 145 -23.77 -28.27 -2.78
CA PRO A 145 -22.76 -27.28 -3.10
C PRO A 145 -23.37 -26.25 -4.07
N SER A 146 -24.10 -25.30 -3.51
CA SER A 146 -24.68 -24.18 -4.22
C SER A 146 -23.56 -23.33 -4.81
N SER A 147 -23.40 -23.48 -6.12
CA SER A 147 -23.09 -22.41 -7.06
C SER A 147 -21.92 -21.49 -6.68
N ARG A 148 -20.70 -22.02 -6.59
CA ARG A 148 -19.52 -21.19 -6.88
C ARG A 148 -19.40 -21.08 -8.39
N GLN A 149 -19.91 -20.00 -8.97
CA GLN A 149 -19.71 -19.68 -10.38
C GLN A 149 -18.20 -19.66 -10.69
N LYS A 150 -17.71 -20.73 -11.32
CA LYS A 150 -16.35 -20.84 -11.82
C LYS A 150 -16.24 -19.94 -13.05
N ILE A 151 -15.69 -18.74 -12.88
CA ILE A 151 -15.38 -17.83 -13.98
C ILE A 151 -14.30 -18.51 -14.83
N VAL A 152 -14.66 -18.90 -16.06
CA VAL A 152 -13.72 -19.39 -17.06
C VAL A 152 -13.37 -18.21 -17.97
N ILE A 153 -12.17 -17.66 -17.81
CA ILE A 153 -11.63 -16.66 -18.73
C ILE A 153 -11.25 -17.40 -20.01
N LYS A 154 -12.07 -17.26 -21.05
CA LYS A 154 -11.77 -17.77 -22.38
C LYS A 154 -10.92 -16.72 -23.09
N GLU A 155 -9.63 -16.99 -23.25
CA GLU A 155 -8.74 -16.12 -24.02
C GLU A 155 -9.12 -16.20 -25.50
N GLU A 156 -9.89 -15.23 -25.99
CA GLU A 156 -10.06 -15.01 -27.43
C GLU A 156 -8.85 -14.22 -27.94
N LYS A 157 -7.92 -14.91 -28.59
CA LYS A 157 -6.80 -14.28 -29.31
C LYS A 157 -7.28 -13.78 -30.66
N VAL A 158 -7.95 -12.62 -30.69
CA VAL A 158 -8.04 -11.85 -31.94
C VAL A 158 -6.66 -11.25 -32.16
N GLY A 159 -5.99 -11.67 -33.24
CA GLY A 159 -4.69 -11.12 -33.63
C GLY A 159 -4.83 -9.64 -33.98
N VAL A 160 -4.69 -8.76 -33.00
CA VAL A 160 -4.61 -7.32 -33.23
C VAL A 160 -3.18 -7.03 -33.65
N ALA A 161 -2.98 -6.76 -34.94
CA ALA A 161 -1.71 -6.30 -35.45
C ALA A 161 -1.29 -5.04 -34.69
N SER A 162 -0.21 -5.13 -33.93
CA SER A 162 0.42 -4.01 -33.26
C SER A 162 0.83 -2.98 -34.31
N ARG A 163 0.14 -1.83 -34.37
CA ARG A 163 0.50 -0.72 -35.28
C ARG A 163 1.92 -0.19 -35.05
N TYR A 164 2.53 -0.51 -33.91
CA TYR A 164 3.91 -0.15 -33.58
C TYR A 164 4.99 -1.03 -34.22
N MET A 165 4.63 -2.09 -34.95
CA MET A 165 5.60 -2.92 -35.67
C MET A 165 5.95 -2.41 -37.08
N GLN A 166 5.38 -1.28 -37.50
CA GLN A 166 5.85 -0.59 -38.71
C GLN A 166 7.15 0.18 -38.40
N GLY A 167 8.21 -0.57 -38.08
CA GLY A 167 9.56 -0.05 -38.00
C GLY A 167 9.92 0.59 -39.33
N VAL A 168 10.36 1.84 -39.28
CA VAL A 168 10.75 2.66 -40.43
C VAL A 168 11.69 1.85 -41.32
N LEU A 169 11.25 1.60 -42.55
CA LEU A 169 12.04 0.96 -43.60
C LEU A 169 13.36 1.74 -43.76
N ASN A 170 14.48 1.10 -43.42
CA ASN A 170 15.80 1.67 -43.56
C ASN A 170 16.18 1.62 -45.06
N PRO A 171 16.33 2.74 -45.79
CA PRO A 171 16.43 2.71 -47.27
C PRO A 171 17.74 2.17 -47.87
N ASN A 172 18.61 1.50 -47.12
CA ASN A 172 19.97 1.22 -47.55
C ASN A 172 20.31 -0.24 -47.91
N SER A 173 19.34 -1.15 -47.99
CA SER A 173 19.60 -2.47 -48.58
C SER A 173 19.34 -2.47 -50.09
N ARG A 174 20.19 -1.74 -50.83
CA ARG A 174 20.45 -2.06 -52.25
C ARG A 174 21.52 -3.15 -52.28
N VAL A 175 21.42 -4.03 -53.27
CA VAL A 175 22.42 -5.06 -53.65
C VAL A 175 22.29 -6.38 -52.90
N THR A 176 21.51 -7.30 -53.47
CA THR A 176 22.07 -8.57 -53.94
C THR A 176 21.18 -9.11 -55.05
N GLU A 177 21.82 -9.39 -56.17
CA GLU A 177 21.25 -9.70 -57.47
C GLU A 177 20.55 -11.05 -57.52
N ALA A 178 19.71 -11.17 -58.54
CA ALA A 178 19.04 -12.35 -59.03
C ALA A 178 19.96 -13.59 -59.14
N ASP A 179 19.60 -14.66 -58.44
CA ASP A 179 19.91 -16.02 -58.87
C ASP A 179 18.60 -16.67 -59.34
N THR A 180 18.29 -16.49 -60.62
CA THR A 180 17.25 -17.23 -61.32
C THR A 180 17.69 -18.68 -61.49
N ASN A 181 17.28 -19.56 -60.58
CA ASN A 181 17.50 -21.00 -60.74
C ASN A 181 16.32 -21.61 -61.50
N ILE A 182 16.42 -21.62 -62.84
CA ILE A 182 15.52 -22.34 -63.74
C ILE A 182 15.92 -23.82 -63.67
N GLY A 183 15.24 -24.58 -62.80
CA GLY A 183 15.45 -26.01 -62.61
C GLY A 183 14.24 -26.82 -63.05
N SER A 184 14.20 -27.13 -64.35
CA SER A 184 13.85 -28.44 -64.94
C SER A 184 12.88 -29.36 -64.19
N LYS A 185 11.60 -29.34 -64.58
CA LYS A 185 10.85 -30.52 -65.08
C LYS A 185 9.46 -30.13 -65.61
#